data_AF-E3NJQ0-F1
#
_entry.id   AF-E3NJQ0-F1
#
_cell.length_a   1.000
_cell.length_b   1.000
_cell.length_c   1.000
_cell.angle_alpha   90.00
_cell.angle_beta   90.00
_cell.angle_gamma   90.00
#
_symmetry.space_group_name_H-M   'P 1'
#
loop_
_entity.id
_entity.type
_entity.pdbx_description
1 polymer ?
#
loop_
_entity_poly.entity_id
_entity_poly.type
_entity_poly.pdbx_seq_one_letter_code
_entity_poly.pdbx_strand_id
1 'polypeptide(L)'
;MHWNHVVALISLLLMSPLTVDADEKTCRGTEVKELEDGCTIINEASLIFRDLKDGERSQFMLQYIFYVSEALIKRKTETISIIDHGVEVIETNIESFDYLKNVTKISNKVGPAIIFRKNRKLKRLNFGGLKYLKGDPVRISEQKYSRIISFQVDVVFEDDHFSSEGSSSSQSFHDWMFLEHISRSTHQRTEKCSKQFLEVRTTKESSDEDFKIPAIIAMSVFALLCILCVGLTIFCHRTSVEKNDKKTTEKKDEKNKTKKSSEAGTKSLEKSKSPATETPTKSKSKSKSNPKSAESTGSK
;
A
#
# COMPACT_ATOMS: atom_id res chain seq x y z
N MET A 1 59.80 49.15 -9.33
CA MET A 1 59.21 47.96 -8.68
C MET A 1 57.81 48.18 -8.08
N HIS A 2 57.29 49.43 -8.01
CA HIS A 2 56.02 49.71 -7.31
C HIS A 2 54.74 49.35 -8.10
N TRP A 3 54.80 49.34 -9.44
CA TRP A 3 53.64 49.17 -10.33
C TRP A 3 53.13 47.72 -10.41
N ASN A 4 54.03 46.74 -10.33
CA ASN A 4 53.66 45.32 -10.39
C ASN A 4 52.84 44.87 -9.18
N HIS A 5 53.04 45.51 -8.01
CA HIS A 5 52.25 45.22 -6.81
C HIS A 5 50.82 45.76 -6.91
N VAL A 6 50.62 46.92 -7.56
CA VAL A 6 49.29 47.51 -7.74
C VAL A 6 48.47 46.67 -8.71
N VAL A 7 49.07 46.20 -9.80
CA VAL A 7 48.41 45.32 -10.78
C VAL A 7 48.06 43.96 -10.14
N ALA A 8 48.96 43.39 -9.33
CA ALA A 8 48.71 42.13 -8.63
C ALA A 8 47.56 42.25 -7.62
N LEU A 9 47.47 43.35 -6.88
CA LEU A 9 46.39 43.60 -5.91
C LEU A 9 45.02 43.78 -6.58
N ILE A 10 44.96 44.49 -7.71
CA ILE A 10 43.71 44.67 -8.48
C ILE A 10 43.25 43.34 -9.09
N SER A 11 44.18 42.53 -9.63
CA SER A 11 43.88 41.18 -10.12
C SER A 11 43.44 40.22 -9.01
N LEU A 12 43.93 40.38 -7.78
CA LEU A 12 43.48 39.58 -6.63
C LEU A 12 42.06 39.98 -6.18
N LEU A 13 41.74 41.27 -6.21
CA LEU A 13 40.42 41.81 -5.87
C LEU A 13 39.34 41.39 -6.89
N LEU A 14 39.69 41.33 -8.18
CA LEU A 14 38.77 40.89 -9.26
C LEU A 14 38.55 39.37 -9.31
N MET A 15 39.36 38.58 -8.61
CA MET A 15 39.19 37.12 -8.46
C MET A 15 38.45 36.74 -7.18
N SER A 16 37.94 37.70 -6.43
CA SER A 16 37.00 37.42 -5.35
C SER A 16 35.74 36.83 -5.99
N PRO A 17 35.34 35.58 -5.66
CA PRO A 17 34.06 35.08 -6.12
C PRO A 17 33.00 36.09 -5.66
N LEU A 18 32.25 36.63 -6.61
CA LEU A 18 30.98 37.29 -6.33
C LEU A 18 30.11 36.22 -5.68
N THR A 19 30.24 36.07 -4.36
CA THR A 19 29.22 35.45 -3.54
C THR A 19 28.05 36.41 -3.63
N VAL A 20 27.23 36.20 -4.66
CA VAL A 20 25.83 36.58 -4.59
C VAL A 20 25.34 35.82 -3.37
N ASP A 21 25.24 36.50 -2.23
CA ASP A 21 24.44 36.03 -1.12
C ASP A 21 23.08 35.77 -1.74
N ALA A 22 22.79 34.49 -2.01
CA ALA A 22 21.47 34.09 -2.44
C ALA A 22 20.57 34.47 -1.28
N ASP A 23 19.79 35.55 -1.45
CA ASP A 23 18.89 36.06 -0.43
C ASP A 23 18.16 34.87 0.18
N GLU A 24 18.31 34.71 1.49
CA GLU A 24 17.78 33.56 2.20
C GLU A 24 16.25 33.56 2.09
N LYS A 25 15.73 32.76 1.15
CA LYS A 25 14.30 32.63 0.92
C LYS A 25 13.79 31.36 1.57
N THR A 26 13.03 31.54 2.63
CA THR A 26 12.36 30.46 3.33
C THR A 26 10.97 30.22 2.73
N CYS A 27 10.66 28.96 2.46
CA CYS A 27 9.41 28.54 1.84
C CYS A 27 8.76 27.41 2.64
N ARG A 28 7.42 27.40 2.63
CA ARG A 28 6.64 26.28 3.16
C ARG A 28 6.75 25.08 2.23
N GLY A 29 6.98 23.89 2.79
CA GLY A 29 6.97 22.65 2.01
C GLY A 29 5.60 22.35 1.39
N THR A 30 5.62 21.91 0.14
CA THR A 30 4.45 21.51 -0.64
C THR A 30 4.91 20.57 -1.76
N GLU A 31 4.03 20.22 -2.70
CA GLU A 31 4.44 19.60 -3.96
C GLU A 31 5.39 20.51 -4.74
N VAL A 32 6.52 19.97 -5.19
CA VAL A 32 7.59 20.78 -5.83
C VAL A 32 7.08 21.61 -7.01
N LYS A 33 6.06 21.14 -7.73
CA LYS A 33 5.45 21.88 -8.86
C LYS A 33 4.77 23.17 -8.40
N GLU A 34 4.30 23.24 -7.17
CA GLU A 34 3.64 24.39 -6.56
C GLU A 34 4.59 25.28 -5.75
N LEU A 35 5.81 24.81 -5.49
CA LEU A 35 6.82 25.54 -4.71
C LEU A 35 7.16 26.88 -5.36
N GLU A 36 7.37 27.93 -4.58
CA GLU A 36 7.83 29.20 -5.15
C GLU A 36 9.24 29.09 -5.75
N ASP A 37 9.56 29.98 -6.69
CA ASP A 37 10.92 30.03 -7.24
C ASP A 37 11.89 30.64 -6.21
N GLY A 38 13.14 30.18 -6.26
CA GLY A 38 14.26 30.73 -5.50
C GLY A 38 14.31 30.33 -4.02
N CYS A 39 13.55 29.33 -3.58
CA CYS A 39 13.60 28.85 -2.20
C CYS A 39 15.00 28.31 -1.87
N THR A 40 15.56 28.74 -0.74
CA THR A 40 16.83 28.23 -0.21
C THR A 40 16.62 27.31 1.01
N ILE A 41 15.54 27.55 1.77
CA ILE A 41 15.17 26.78 2.96
C ILE A 41 13.71 26.34 2.85
N ILE A 42 13.45 25.06 3.12
CA ILE A 42 12.09 24.52 3.27
C ILE A 42 11.80 24.29 4.74
N ASN A 43 10.85 25.04 5.29
CA ASN A 43 10.37 24.87 6.66
C ASN A 43 8.85 24.64 6.68
N GLU A 44 8.29 24.40 7.86
CA GLU A 44 6.86 24.16 8.14
C GLU A 44 6.21 22.86 7.63
N ALA A 45 6.62 22.31 6.48
CA ALA A 45 6.02 21.10 5.92
C ALA A 45 7.00 20.31 5.03
N SER A 46 6.70 19.03 4.78
CA SER A 46 7.49 18.16 3.91
C SER A 46 7.55 18.71 2.48
N LEU A 47 8.69 18.55 1.81
CA LEU A 47 8.79 18.77 0.37
C LEU A 47 8.37 17.49 -0.37
N ILE A 48 7.37 17.59 -1.25
CA ILE A 48 6.74 16.42 -1.86
C ILE A 48 7.06 16.35 -3.37
N PHE A 49 7.58 15.22 -3.81
CA PHE A 49 7.79 14.86 -5.21
C PHE A 49 6.75 13.82 -5.60
N ARG A 50 5.88 14.19 -6.55
CA ARG A 50 4.82 13.31 -7.06
C ARG A 50 4.67 13.51 -8.57
N ASP A 51 4.49 12.40 -9.28
CA ASP A 51 4.10 12.44 -10.69
C ASP A 51 2.62 12.76 -10.84
N LEU A 52 2.26 13.39 -11.97
CA LEU A 52 0.86 13.62 -12.28
C LEU A 52 0.20 12.26 -12.50
N LYS A 53 -0.94 12.01 -11.84
CA LYS A 53 -1.72 10.79 -12.09
C LYS A 53 -2.15 10.81 -13.56
N ASP A 54 -1.67 9.82 -14.30
CA ASP A 54 -1.98 9.62 -15.72
C ASP A 54 -3.47 9.28 -15.86
N GLY A 55 -4.31 10.30 -16.04
CA GLY A 55 -5.59 10.15 -16.71
C GLY A 55 -5.33 10.15 -18.20
N GLU A 56 -5.19 8.97 -18.81
CA GLU A 56 -5.18 8.67 -20.26
C GLU A 56 -4.88 9.87 -21.19
N ARG A 57 -3.68 10.45 -21.09
CA ARG A 57 -3.20 11.41 -22.09
C ARG A 57 -2.32 10.70 -23.09
N SER A 58 -2.45 11.09 -24.36
CA SER A 58 -1.67 10.58 -25.48
C SER A 58 -0.17 10.54 -25.15
N GLN A 59 0.50 9.44 -25.50
CA GLN A 59 1.91 9.16 -25.21
C GLN A 59 2.86 10.29 -25.65
N PHE A 60 2.55 10.98 -26.75
CA PHE A 60 3.29 12.16 -27.22
C PHE A 60 3.10 13.39 -26.33
N MET A 61 1.88 13.61 -25.81
CA MET A 61 1.61 14.68 -24.87
C MET A 61 2.28 14.39 -23.51
N LEU A 62 2.33 13.11 -23.11
CA LEU A 62 3.01 12.68 -21.88
C LEU A 62 4.51 12.96 -21.92
N GLN A 63 5.19 12.73 -23.05
CA GLN A 63 6.63 12.98 -23.13
C GLN A 63 6.99 14.47 -23.00
N TYR A 64 6.23 15.36 -23.66
CA TYR A 64 6.47 16.80 -23.55
C TYR A 64 6.12 17.35 -22.15
N ILE A 65 4.99 16.91 -21.58
CA ILE A 65 4.61 17.27 -20.19
C ILE A 65 5.66 16.79 -19.20
N PHE A 66 6.20 15.57 -19.38
CA PHE A 66 7.24 15.03 -18.52
C PHE A 66 8.50 15.89 -18.58
N TYR A 67 9.00 16.23 -19.77
CA TYR A 67 10.21 17.05 -19.92
C TYR A 67 10.05 18.45 -19.32
N VAL A 68 8.94 19.12 -19.60
CA VAL A 68 8.64 20.45 -19.02
C VAL A 68 8.52 20.36 -17.50
N SER A 69 7.93 19.28 -16.98
CA SER A 69 7.82 19.07 -15.54
C SER A 69 9.17 18.79 -14.87
N GLU A 70 10.06 18.06 -15.52
CA GLU A 70 11.40 17.76 -14.98
C GLU A 70 12.25 19.03 -14.92
N ALA A 71 12.24 19.84 -15.98
CA ALA A 71 12.94 21.13 -16.01
C ALA A 71 12.41 22.09 -14.94
N LEU A 72 11.08 22.12 -14.73
CA LEU A 72 10.45 22.90 -13.68
C LEU A 72 10.88 22.44 -12.28
N ILE A 73 10.88 21.12 -12.02
CA ILE A 73 11.32 20.55 -10.74
C ILE A 73 12.77 20.94 -10.49
N LYS A 74 13.66 20.73 -11.46
CA LYS A 74 15.09 21.07 -11.34
C LYS A 74 15.30 22.55 -11.02
N ARG A 75 14.61 23.45 -11.72
CA ARG A 75 14.68 24.89 -11.45
C ARG A 75 14.22 25.24 -10.04
N LYS A 76 13.14 24.62 -9.55
CA LYS A 76 12.58 24.92 -8.22
C LYS A 76 13.43 24.37 -7.08
N THR A 77 14.18 23.30 -7.31
CA THR A 77 15.02 22.68 -6.27
C THR A 77 16.48 23.10 -6.32
N GLU A 78 16.91 23.81 -7.37
CA GLU A 78 18.32 24.14 -7.61
C GLU A 78 18.98 24.92 -6.48
N THR A 79 18.25 25.86 -5.87
CA THR A 79 18.76 26.75 -4.81
C THR A 79 18.54 26.21 -3.40
N ILE A 80 17.77 25.12 -3.24
CA ILE A 80 17.43 24.57 -1.93
C ILE A 80 18.69 23.97 -1.29
N SER A 81 18.97 24.39 -0.07
CA SER A 81 20.13 23.94 0.71
C SER A 81 19.74 23.24 2.02
N ILE A 82 18.59 23.57 2.60
CA ILE A 82 18.11 23.05 3.89
C ILE A 82 16.63 22.66 3.80
N ILE A 83 16.27 21.51 4.36
CA ILE A 83 14.90 21.02 4.49
C ILE A 83 14.68 20.56 5.95
N ASP A 84 13.77 21.20 6.67
CA ASP A 84 13.58 20.98 8.12
C ASP A 84 12.36 20.11 8.49
N HIS A 85 11.52 19.78 7.52
CA HIS A 85 10.29 18.98 7.71
C HIS A 85 10.25 17.74 6.81
N GLY A 86 11.41 17.29 6.34
CA GLY A 86 11.56 16.07 5.57
C GLY A 86 11.17 16.16 4.09
N VAL A 87 11.39 15.05 3.40
CA VAL A 87 11.17 14.87 1.96
C VAL A 87 10.33 13.64 1.73
N GLU A 88 9.35 13.74 0.83
CA GLU A 88 8.51 12.63 0.42
C GLU A 88 8.58 12.47 -1.10
N VAL A 89 8.97 11.29 -1.57
CA VAL A 89 8.98 10.93 -3.00
C VAL A 89 7.94 9.82 -3.19
N ILE A 90 6.83 10.17 -3.82
CA ILE A 90 5.62 9.34 -3.80
C ILE A 90 5.09 9.09 -5.21
N GLU A 91 4.76 7.84 -5.52
CA GLU A 91 4.03 7.46 -6.75
C GLU A 91 4.72 7.95 -8.03
N THR A 92 6.05 7.98 -8.06
CA THR A 92 6.81 8.42 -9.24
C THR A 92 7.23 7.25 -10.13
N ASN A 93 7.47 7.57 -11.41
CA ASN A 93 8.01 6.68 -12.42
C ASN A 93 9.47 6.99 -12.80
N ILE A 94 10.15 7.86 -12.05
CA ILE A 94 11.55 8.22 -12.29
C ILE A 94 12.47 7.04 -11.94
N GLU A 95 13.56 6.90 -12.68
CA GLU A 95 14.59 5.89 -12.38
C GLU A 95 15.68 6.41 -11.45
N SER A 96 15.95 7.72 -11.50
CA SER A 96 16.98 8.37 -10.70
C SER A 96 16.40 9.61 -10.04
N PHE A 97 16.57 9.72 -8.73
CA PHE A 97 16.22 10.91 -7.97
C PHE A 97 17.48 11.75 -7.72
N ASP A 98 17.65 12.85 -8.45
CA ASP A 98 18.83 13.73 -8.39
C ASP A 98 18.48 15.22 -8.19
N TYR A 99 17.23 15.52 -7.88
CA TYR A 99 16.72 16.89 -7.74
C TYR A 99 17.27 17.64 -6.53
N LEU A 100 17.76 16.93 -5.50
CA LEU A 100 18.23 17.49 -4.23
C LEU A 100 19.76 17.42 -4.07
N LYS A 101 20.52 17.36 -5.16
CA LYS A 101 21.99 17.23 -5.14
C LYS A 101 22.71 18.35 -4.36
N ASN A 102 22.10 19.54 -4.25
CA ASN A 102 22.67 20.71 -3.56
C ASN A 102 22.25 20.81 -2.08
N VAL A 103 21.30 19.99 -1.64
CA VAL A 103 20.78 20.03 -0.27
C VAL A 103 21.83 19.49 0.69
N THR A 104 22.17 20.29 1.70
CA THR A 104 23.17 19.95 2.71
C THR A 104 22.58 19.37 3.98
N LYS A 105 21.31 19.69 4.27
CA LYS A 105 20.61 19.25 5.48
C LYS A 105 19.18 18.83 5.16
N ILE A 106 18.83 17.61 5.57
CA ILE A 106 17.44 17.14 5.63
C ILE A 106 17.17 16.66 7.05
N SER A 107 16.16 17.24 7.68
CA SER A 107 15.69 16.81 8.98
C SER A 107 14.18 16.81 9.05
N ASN A 108 13.64 16.08 10.00
CA ASN A 108 12.23 16.13 10.34
C ASN A 108 12.07 15.94 11.86
N LYS A 109 11.43 16.92 12.52
CA LYS A 109 11.17 16.89 13.97
C LYS A 109 10.01 15.96 14.35
N VAL A 110 9.21 15.53 13.38
CA VAL A 110 8.06 14.65 13.60
C VAL A 110 8.06 13.57 12.52
N GLY A 111 8.84 12.51 12.75
CA GLY A 111 8.93 11.35 11.89
C GLY A 111 10.20 11.29 11.04
N PRO A 112 10.20 10.45 9.99
CA PRO A 112 11.38 10.22 9.17
C PRO A 112 11.77 11.46 8.36
N ALA A 113 13.06 11.59 8.10
CA ALA A 113 13.59 12.68 7.28
C ALA A 113 13.30 12.48 5.80
N ILE A 114 13.30 11.23 5.32
CA ILE A 114 13.01 10.90 3.93
C ILE A 114 12.05 9.72 3.86
N ILE A 115 11.01 9.85 3.04
CA ILE A 115 10.07 8.78 2.71
C ILE A 115 10.05 8.55 1.21
N PHE A 116 10.29 7.32 0.79
CA PHE A 116 10.05 6.85 -0.57
C PHE A 116 8.85 5.91 -0.53
N ARG A 117 7.79 6.23 -1.27
CA ARG A 117 6.55 5.46 -1.24
C ARG A 117 6.02 5.16 -2.64
N LYS A 118 5.78 3.88 -2.93
CA LYS A 118 5.11 3.44 -4.17
C LYS A 118 5.77 3.97 -5.46
N ASN A 119 7.08 4.22 -5.46
CA ASN A 119 7.80 4.58 -6.68
C ASN A 119 8.05 3.30 -7.50
N ARG A 120 7.72 3.34 -8.79
CA ARG A 120 7.66 2.12 -9.63
C ARG A 120 8.99 1.72 -10.23
N LYS A 121 9.88 2.68 -10.47
CA LYS A 121 11.11 2.49 -11.25
C LYS A 121 12.38 3.02 -10.59
N LEU A 122 12.27 3.55 -9.37
CA LEU A 122 13.37 4.22 -8.70
C LEU A 122 14.51 3.23 -8.41
N LYS A 123 15.72 3.55 -8.90
CA LYS A 123 16.93 2.73 -8.81
C LYS A 123 18.13 3.49 -8.28
N ARG A 124 18.17 4.82 -8.43
CA ARG A 124 19.30 5.67 -8.06
C ARG A 124 18.85 6.81 -7.18
N LEU A 125 19.63 7.11 -6.15
CA LEU A 125 19.42 8.22 -5.23
C LEU A 125 20.67 9.08 -5.19
N ASN A 126 20.58 10.35 -5.58
CA ASN A 126 21.71 11.26 -5.57
C ASN A 126 21.47 12.43 -4.62
N PHE A 127 22.16 12.37 -3.49
CA PHE A 127 22.18 13.38 -2.44
C PHE A 127 23.61 13.91 -2.23
N GLY A 128 24.37 14.15 -3.30
CA GLY A 128 25.82 14.42 -3.23
C GLY A 128 26.24 15.56 -2.29
N GLY A 129 25.38 16.57 -2.06
CA GLY A 129 25.62 17.67 -1.14
C GLY A 129 25.26 17.40 0.32
N LEU A 130 24.58 16.30 0.62
CA LEU A 130 23.97 16.04 1.93
C LEU A 130 25.04 15.72 2.99
N LYS A 131 24.96 16.45 4.11
CA LYS A 131 25.88 16.33 5.25
C LYS A 131 25.18 16.04 6.57
N TYR A 132 23.88 16.31 6.64
CA TYR A 132 23.07 16.11 7.84
C TYR A 132 21.75 15.44 7.47
N LEU A 133 21.45 14.30 8.11
CA LEU A 133 20.23 13.52 7.91
C LEU A 133 19.68 13.04 9.26
N LYS A 134 18.49 13.53 9.65
CA LYS A 134 17.89 13.17 10.94
C LYS A 134 16.36 13.16 10.94
N GLY A 135 15.76 12.01 11.24
CA GLY A 135 14.37 11.88 11.65
C GLY A 135 14.23 11.83 13.17
N ASP A 136 13.14 12.37 13.70
CA ASP A 136 12.78 12.29 15.11
C ASP A 136 11.62 11.30 15.33
N PRO A 137 11.53 10.65 16.50
CA PRO A 137 10.55 9.60 16.74
C PRO A 137 9.12 10.13 16.67
N VAL A 138 8.25 9.40 15.95
CA VAL A 138 6.80 9.61 16.06
C VAL A 138 6.32 8.97 17.35
N ARG A 139 5.82 9.77 18.29
CA ARG A 139 5.15 9.25 19.48
C ARG A 139 3.73 8.84 19.12
N ILE A 140 3.54 7.57 18.75
CA ILE A 140 2.20 7.00 18.65
C ILE A 140 1.80 6.53 20.05
N SER A 141 0.90 7.26 20.70
CA SER A 141 0.23 6.78 21.91
C SER A 141 -0.87 5.81 21.48
N GLU A 142 -0.55 4.51 21.47
CA GLU A 142 -1.61 3.50 21.42
C GLU A 142 -2.25 3.41 22.80
N GLN A 143 -3.41 4.07 22.96
CA GLN A 143 -4.20 4.03 24.20
C GLN A 143 -4.58 2.61 24.64
N LYS A 144 -4.51 1.63 23.74
CA LYS A 144 -4.98 0.25 23.98
C LYS A 144 -3.99 -0.64 24.73
N TYR A 145 -2.69 -0.32 24.71
CA TYR A 145 -1.65 -1.20 25.29
C TYR A 145 -0.66 -0.50 26.24
N SER A 146 -0.79 0.81 26.50
CA SER A 146 0.14 1.57 27.36
C SER A 146 1.62 1.33 27.02
N ARG A 147 1.94 1.06 25.74
CA ARG A 147 3.31 0.98 25.24
C ARG A 147 3.56 2.17 24.34
N ILE A 148 4.51 3.02 24.72
CA ILE A 148 5.06 4.04 23.84
C ILE A 148 6.07 3.32 22.96
N ILE A 149 5.73 3.13 21.68
CA ILE A 149 6.67 2.61 20.70
C ILE A 149 7.24 3.82 19.94
N SER A 150 8.42 4.25 20.36
CA SER A 150 9.17 5.31 19.67
C SER A 150 10.04 4.65 18.59
N PHE A 151 9.57 4.66 17.35
CA PHE A 151 10.43 4.33 16.21
C PHE A 151 11.09 5.63 15.73
N GLN A 152 12.40 5.75 15.95
CA GLN A 152 13.21 6.79 15.33
C GLN A 152 13.90 6.17 14.12
N VAL A 153 13.46 6.55 12.92
CA VAL A 153 14.04 6.09 11.65
C VAL A 153 14.30 7.30 10.76
N ASP A 154 15.47 7.36 10.15
CA ASP A 154 15.85 8.50 9.31
C ASP A 154 15.25 8.39 7.90
N VAL A 155 15.19 7.17 7.34
CA VAL A 155 14.69 6.87 6.00
C VAL A 155 13.64 5.77 6.05
N VAL A 156 12.56 5.91 5.27
CA VAL A 156 11.51 4.89 5.11
C VAL A 156 11.31 4.58 3.64
N PHE A 157 11.29 3.29 3.30
CA PHE A 157 10.75 2.80 2.03
C PHE A 157 9.41 2.11 2.28
N GLU A 158 8.35 2.52 1.59
CA GLU A 158 7.01 1.97 1.74
C GLU A 158 6.45 1.51 0.38
N ASP A 159 6.33 0.20 0.18
CA ASP A 159 5.95 -0.41 -1.10
C ASP A 159 6.75 0.13 -2.29
N ASP A 160 8.04 0.41 -2.06
CA ASP A 160 8.89 1.13 -3.01
C ASP A 160 9.82 0.19 -3.77
N HIS A 161 9.96 0.39 -5.08
CA HIS A 161 10.83 -0.44 -5.93
C HIS A 161 12.31 -0.38 -5.49
N PHE A 162 12.77 0.76 -4.98
CA PHE A 162 14.14 0.89 -4.51
C PHE A 162 14.42 -0.03 -3.31
N SER A 163 13.42 -0.39 -2.50
CA SER A 163 13.63 -1.30 -1.36
C SER A 163 14.05 -2.71 -1.78
N SER A 164 13.62 -3.18 -2.95
CA SER A 164 14.01 -4.48 -3.51
C SER A 164 15.26 -4.39 -4.40
N GLU A 165 15.48 -3.24 -5.07
CA GLU A 165 16.58 -3.06 -6.03
C GLU A 165 17.81 -2.35 -5.44
N GLY A 166 17.68 -1.74 -4.26
CA GLY A 166 18.74 -0.93 -3.63
C GLY A 166 20.04 -1.71 -3.40
N SER A 167 19.96 -3.03 -3.27
CA SER A 167 21.11 -3.94 -3.14
C SER A 167 21.47 -4.69 -4.42
N SER A 168 20.72 -4.56 -5.51
CA SER A 168 20.90 -5.36 -6.74
C SER A 168 22.06 -4.86 -7.61
N SER A 169 22.36 -3.56 -7.55
CA SER A 169 23.48 -2.95 -8.27
C SER A 169 24.50 -2.29 -7.35
N SER A 170 25.77 -2.28 -7.76
CA SER A 170 26.86 -1.62 -7.02
C SER A 170 26.57 -0.14 -6.79
N GLN A 171 25.97 0.52 -7.78
CA GLN A 171 25.67 1.94 -7.67
C GLN A 171 24.49 2.23 -6.73
N SER A 172 23.39 1.47 -6.81
CA SER A 172 22.27 1.61 -5.86
C SER A 172 22.70 1.32 -4.43
N PHE A 173 23.57 0.32 -4.25
CA PHE A 173 24.14 0.01 -2.94
C PHE A 173 25.01 1.15 -2.41
N HIS A 174 25.83 1.77 -3.28
CA HIS A 174 26.61 2.93 -2.91
C HIS A 174 25.73 4.12 -2.50
N ASP A 175 24.65 4.39 -3.24
CA ASP A 175 23.69 5.44 -2.90
C ASP A 175 23.07 5.20 -1.50
N TRP A 176 22.73 3.95 -1.19
CA TRP A 176 22.22 3.55 0.11
C TRP A 176 23.27 3.71 1.23
N MET A 177 24.49 3.22 1.01
CA MET A 177 25.58 3.35 1.98
C MET A 177 25.99 4.80 2.23
N PHE A 178 25.86 5.67 1.24
CA PHE A 178 26.04 7.10 1.41
C PHE A 178 25.04 7.68 2.43
N LEU A 179 23.75 7.39 2.29
CA LEU A 179 22.73 7.84 3.25
C LEU A 179 22.95 7.24 4.65
N GLU A 180 23.36 5.97 4.75
CA GLU A 180 23.72 5.34 6.03
C GLU A 180 24.85 6.09 6.71
N HIS A 181 25.90 6.41 5.94
CA HIS A 181 27.08 7.08 6.46
C HIS A 181 26.73 8.48 6.98
N ILE A 182 25.91 9.25 6.26
CA ILE A 182 25.48 10.58 6.70
C ILE A 182 24.59 10.50 7.94
N SER A 183 23.61 9.60 7.97
CA SER A 183 22.77 9.35 9.15
C SER A 183 23.61 8.96 10.37
N ARG A 184 24.52 7.99 10.22
CA ARG A 184 25.43 7.53 11.27
C ARG A 184 26.29 8.66 11.81
N SER A 185 26.85 9.48 10.93
CA SER A 185 27.68 10.64 11.30
C SER A 185 26.85 11.72 12.02
N THR A 186 25.63 11.98 11.56
CA THR A 186 24.70 12.95 12.16
C THR A 186 24.37 12.62 13.61
N HIS A 187 24.14 11.34 13.89
CA HIS A 187 23.82 10.84 15.23
C HIS A 187 25.05 10.41 16.05
N GLN A 188 26.26 10.59 15.52
CA GLN A 188 27.52 10.16 16.14
C GLN A 188 27.51 8.67 16.54
N ARG A 189 26.81 7.82 15.77
CA ARG A 189 26.71 6.39 16.06
C ARG A 189 28.00 5.69 15.67
N THR A 190 28.47 4.78 16.52
CA THR A 190 29.63 3.93 16.26
C THR A 190 29.25 2.63 15.54
N GLU A 191 28.03 2.15 15.75
CA GLU A 191 27.46 0.96 15.10
C GLU A 191 27.20 1.23 13.61
N LYS A 192 27.67 0.32 12.75
CA LYS A 192 27.32 0.29 11.33
C LYS A 192 25.97 -0.40 11.14
N CYS A 193 25.15 0.05 10.19
CA CYS A 193 23.86 -0.54 9.86
C CYS A 193 22.84 -0.50 11.02
N SER A 194 22.75 0.65 11.70
CA SER A 194 21.82 0.84 12.81
C SER A 194 20.36 0.65 12.40
N LYS A 195 19.56 0.02 13.26
CA LYS A 195 18.10 -0.11 13.10
C LYS A 195 17.36 1.25 13.10
N GLN A 196 18.03 2.31 13.51
CA GLN A 196 17.50 3.68 13.50
C GLN A 196 17.70 4.40 12.17
N PHE A 197 18.42 3.80 11.22
CA PHE A 197 18.64 4.42 9.92
C PHE A 197 17.46 4.17 8.98
N LEU A 198 17.05 2.90 8.83
CA LEU A 198 16.12 2.50 7.78
C LEU A 198 14.97 1.63 8.29
N GLU A 199 13.77 1.93 7.80
CA GLU A 199 12.60 1.04 7.86
C GLU A 199 12.10 0.71 6.44
N VAL A 200 11.81 -0.57 6.19
CA VAL A 200 11.13 -1.02 4.98
C VAL A 200 9.75 -1.52 5.38
N ARG A 201 8.71 -0.85 4.86
CA ARG A 201 7.31 -1.21 5.05
C ARG A 201 6.79 -1.82 3.76
N THR A 202 6.36 -3.07 3.85
CA THR A 202 5.62 -3.71 2.79
C THR A 202 4.19 -3.87 3.26
N THR A 203 3.30 -3.04 2.72
CA THR A 203 1.89 -3.35 2.74
C THR A 203 1.76 -4.57 1.84
N LYS A 204 1.45 -5.73 2.43
CA LYS A 204 0.86 -6.81 1.64
C LYS A 204 -0.47 -6.26 1.12
N GLU A 205 -0.43 -5.52 0.01
CA GLU A 205 -1.51 -5.57 -0.95
C GLU A 205 -1.60 -7.06 -1.27
N SER A 206 -2.56 -7.75 -0.66
CA SER A 206 -2.98 -9.06 -1.15
C SER A 206 -3.25 -8.80 -2.61
N SER A 207 -2.33 -9.23 -3.47
CA SER A 207 -2.53 -9.07 -4.89
C SER A 207 -3.86 -9.75 -5.16
N ASP A 208 -4.81 -9.07 -5.81
CA ASP A 208 -6.06 -9.73 -6.20
C ASP A 208 -5.78 -11.00 -7.04
N GLU A 209 -4.57 -11.12 -7.59
CA GLU A 209 -4.00 -12.30 -8.23
C GLU A 209 -3.82 -13.52 -7.29
N ASP A 210 -3.47 -13.32 -6.01
CA ASP A 210 -3.29 -14.40 -5.03
C ASP A 210 -4.62 -15.10 -4.68
N PHE A 211 -5.76 -14.42 -4.85
CA PHE A 211 -7.09 -15.01 -4.68
C PHE A 211 -7.73 -15.47 -6.00
N LYS A 212 -7.32 -14.92 -7.15
CA LYS A 212 -7.85 -15.34 -8.47
C LYS A 212 -7.52 -16.80 -8.78
N ILE A 213 -6.28 -17.24 -8.57
CA ILE A 213 -5.87 -18.62 -8.90
C ILE A 213 -6.60 -19.65 -8.02
N PRO A 214 -6.65 -19.51 -6.68
CA PRO A 214 -7.44 -20.40 -5.82
C PRO A 214 -8.94 -20.35 -6.11
N ALA A 215 -9.51 -19.17 -6.41
CA ALA A 215 -10.92 -19.02 -6.74
C ALA A 215 -11.28 -19.71 -8.07
N ILE A 216 -10.43 -19.58 -9.10
CA ILE A 216 -10.61 -20.27 -10.39
C ILE A 216 -10.54 -21.79 -10.19
N ILE A 217 -9.57 -22.29 -9.41
CA ILE A 217 -9.46 -23.71 -9.10
C ILE A 217 -10.71 -24.20 -8.35
N ALA A 218 -11.16 -23.48 -7.32
CA ALA A 218 -12.35 -23.84 -6.55
C ALA A 218 -13.63 -23.87 -7.42
N MET A 219 -13.81 -22.88 -8.29
CA MET A 219 -14.94 -22.84 -9.24
C MET A 219 -14.89 -23.98 -10.25
N SER A 220 -13.70 -24.35 -10.72
CA SER A 220 -13.50 -25.46 -11.66
C SER A 220 -13.86 -26.80 -11.01
N VAL A 221 -13.43 -27.03 -9.77
CA VAL A 221 -13.76 -28.23 -9.00
C VAL A 221 -15.27 -28.29 -8.72
N PHE A 222 -15.88 -27.16 -8.36
CA PHE A 222 -17.32 -27.09 -8.13
C PHE A 222 -18.13 -27.44 -9.38
N ALA A 223 -17.74 -26.90 -10.55
CA ALA A 223 -18.39 -27.20 -11.82
C ALA A 223 -18.30 -28.71 -12.19
N LEU A 224 -17.15 -29.34 -11.98
CA LEU A 224 -16.96 -30.78 -12.20
C LEU A 224 -17.86 -31.62 -11.28
N LEU A 225 -17.97 -31.25 -10.00
CA LEU A 225 -18.86 -31.91 -9.06
C LEU A 225 -20.34 -31.78 -9.48
N CYS A 226 -20.77 -30.61 -9.94
CA CYS A 226 -22.12 -30.42 -10.45
C CYS A 226 -22.41 -31.31 -11.68
N ILE A 227 -21.48 -31.43 -12.62
CA ILE A 227 -21.63 -32.30 -13.80
C ILE A 227 -21.75 -33.77 -13.38
N LEU A 228 -20.94 -34.23 -12.41
CA LEU A 228 -21.03 -35.58 -11.88
C LEU A 228 -22.37 -35.83 -11.16
N CYS A 229 -22.87 -34.88 -10.37
CA CYS A 229 -24.18 -34.98 -9.73
C CYS A 229 -25.33 -35.06 -10.75
N VAL A 230 -25.27 -34.26 -11.82
CA VAL A 230 -26.26 -34.30 -12.91
C VAL A 230 -26.17 -35.63 -13.68
N GLY A 231 -24.96 -36.11 -13.97
CA GLY A 231 -24.75 -37.41 -14.61
C GLY A 231 -25.29 -38.57 -13.76
N LEU A 232 -25.03 -38.57 -12.46
CA LEU A 232 -25.54 -39.59 -11.53
C LEU A 232 -27.06 -39.53 -11.39
N THR A 233 -27.66 -38.34 -11.32
CA THR A 233 -29.13 -38.21 -11.26
C THR A 233 -29.80 -38.70 -12.54
N ILE A 234 -29.23 -38.42 -13.72
CA ILE A 234 -29.73 -38.95 -15.00
C ILE A 234 -29.55 -40.47 -15.07
N PHE A 235 -28.41 -40.99 -14.61
CA PHE A 235 -28.16 -42.44 -14.60
C PHE A 235 -29.08 -43.18 -13.62
N CYS A 236 -29.28 -42.65 -12.41
CA CYS A 236 -30.24 -43.16 -11.44
C CYS A 236 -31.68 -43.07 -11.96
N HIS A 237 -32.05 -42.00 -12.66
CA HIS A 237 -33.37 -41.88 -13.27
C HIS A 237 -33.56 -42.91 -14.39
N ARG A 238 -32.58 -43.09 -15.29
CA ARG A 238 -32.65 -44.09 -16.37
C ARG A 238 -32.74 -45.52 -15.84
N THR A 239 -31.92 -45.87 -14.85
CA THR A 239 -31.95 -47.20 -14.22
C THR A 239 -33.21 -47.43 -13.37
N SER A 240 -33.85 -46.38 -12.85
CA SER A 240 -35.14 -46.48 -12.16
C SER A 240 -36.31 -46.68 -13.14
N VAL A 241 -36.32 -45.97 -14.27
CA VAL A 241 -37.32 -46.15 -15.34
C VAL A 241 -37.23 -47.57 -15.93
N GLU A 242 -36.03 -48.06 -16.20
CA GLU A 242 -35.82 -49.42 -16.73
C GLU A 242 -36.28 -50.54 -15.76
N LYS A 243 -36.18 -50.31 -14.45
CA LYS A 243 -36.73 -51.22 -13.42
C LYS A 243 -38.25 -51.16 -13.30
N ASN A 244 -38.87 -50.01 -13.59
CA ASN A 244 -40.33 -49.86 -13.57
C ASN A 244 -40.98 -50.44 -14.83
N ASP A 245 -40.31 -50.39 -15.98
CA ASP A 245 -40.80 -51.04 -17.21
C ASP A 245 -40.74 -52.57 -17.10
N LYS A 246 -39.69 -53.14 -16.49
CA LYS A 246 -39.61 -54.60 -16.26
C LYS A 246 -40.70 -55.12 -15.31
N LYS A 247 -41.11 -54.34 -14.31
CA LYS A 247 -42.16 -54.72 -13.34
C LYS A 247 -43.57 -54.67 -13.93
N THR A 248 -43.76 -53.96 -15.04
CA THR A 248 -45.05 -53.85 -15.73
C THR A 248 -45.26 -55.00 -16.73
N THR A 249 -44.18 -55.59 -17.25
CA THR A 249 -44.24 -56.78 -18.11
C THR A 249 -44.50 -58.06 -17.31
N GLU A 250 -43.90 -58.23 -16.12
CA GLU A 250 -44.16 -59.43 -15.27
C GLU A 250 -45.59 -59.49 -14.70
N LYS A 251 -46.26 -58.35 -14.49
CA LYS A 251 -47.65 -58.32 -13.99
C LYS A 251 -48.72 -58.58 -15.06
N LYS A 252 -48.35 -58.64 -16.35
CA LYS A 252 -49.31 -58.91 -17.43
C LYS A 252 -49.49 -60.40 -17.71
N ASP A 253 -48.51 -61.24 -17.34
CA ASP A 253 -48.59 -62.70 -17.53
C ASP A 253 -49.27 -63.44 -16.36
N GLU A 254 -49.44 -62.80 -15.21
CA GLU A 254 -50.08 -63.39 -14.02
C GLU A 254 -51.58 -63.05 -13.89
N LYS A 255 -52.25 -62.56 -14.95
CA LYS A 255 -53.69 -62.23 -14.92
C LYS A 255 -54.58 -63.19 -15.70
N ASN A 256 -54.02 -64.24 -16.30
CA ASN A 256 -54.77 -65.25 -17.07
C ASN A 256 -54.93 -66.61 -16.39
N LYS A 257 -54.62 -66.74 -15.09
CA LYS A 257 -54.62 -68.06 -14.44
C LYS A 257 -55.26 -68.12 -13.05
N THR A 258 -56.41 -67.48 -12.83
CA THR A 258 -57.30 -67.90 -11.73
C THR A 258 -58.75 -67.52 -11.96
N LYS A 259 -59.52 -68.42 -12.58
CA LYS A 259 -60.99 -68.44 -12.56
C LYS A 259 -61.44 -69.87 -12.20
N LYS A 260 -61.83 -70.05 -10.94
CA LYS A 260 -62.47 -71.19 -10.23
C LYS A 260 -61.79 -71.29 -8.85
N SER A 261 -62.43 -71.23 -7.68
CA SER A 261 -63.82 -71.49 -7.28
C SER A 261 -64.15 -70.81 -5.93
N SER A 262 -65.43 -70.45 -5.76
CA SER A 262 -66.32 -70.53 -4.56
C SER A 262 -65.77 -70.21 -3.14
N GLU A 263 -66.31 -69.15 -2.51
CA GLU A 263 -67.18 -69.16 -1.28
C GLU A 263 -66.43 -69.37 0.06
N ALA A 264 -66.70 -68.73 1.20
CA ALA A 264 -67.80 -67.89 1.68
C ALA A 264 -67.36 -67.07 2.94
N GLY A 265 -68.08 -65.97 3.21
CA GLY A 265 -68.28 -65.35 4.54
C GLY A 265 -67.08 -64.64 5.20
N THR A 266 -67.19 -63.55 5.96
CA THR A 266 -68.29 -62.66 6.38
C THR A 266 -67.65 -61.43 7.06
N LYS A 267 -68.22 -60.23 6.84
CA LYS A 267 -68.43 -59.09 7.78
C LYS A 267 -67.24 -58.63 8.68
N SER A 268 -66.93 -57.36 8.94
CA SER A 268 -67.68 -56.08 8.87
C SER A 268 -66.88 -55.00 9.62
N LEU A 269 -67.01 -53.71 9.22
CA LEU A 269 -66.94 -52.48 10.06
C LEU A 269 -65.58 -52.14 10.75
N GLU A 270 -65.09 -50.91 10.93
CA GLU A 270 -65.56 -49.52 10.80
C GLU A 270 -64.29 -48.62 10.89
N LYS A 271 -64.03 -47.67 9.97
CA LYS A 271 -64.15 -46.19 10.12
C LYS A 271 -63.09 -45.55 11.06
N SER A 272 -62.18 -44.73 10.53
CA SER A 272 -62.20 -43.24 10.59
C SER A 272 -61.56 -42.70 11.90
N LYS A 273 -60.84 -41.59 11.99
CA LYS A 273 -60.72 -40.35 11.21
C LYS A 273 -59.50 -39.59 11.79
N SER A 274 -58.77 -38.85 10.95
CA SER A 274 -57.92 -37.69 11.30
C SER A 274 -58.77 -36.56 11.97
N PRO A 275 -58.29 -35.32 12.30
CA PRO A 275 -57.05 -34.61 11.92
C PRO A 275 -56.47 -33.56 12.92
N ALA A 276 -55.42 -32.83 12.48
CA ALA A 276 -55.17 -31.35 12.59
C ALA A 276 -55.09 -30.68 13.98
N THR A 277 -54.33 -29.61 14.32
CA THR A 277 -53.35 -28.67 13.71
C THR A 277 -52.83 -27.80 14.91
N GLU A 278 -51.80 -26.97 14.68
CA GLU A 278 -51.52 -25.65 15.32
C GLU A 278 -50.23 -25.49 16.18
N THR A 279 -49.26 -24.79 15.58
CA THR A 279 -48.29 -23.83 16.19
C THR A 279 -49.05 -22.56 16.66
N PRO A 280 -48.55 -21.59 17.49
CA PRO A 280 -47.18 -20.99 17.60
C PRO A 280 -46.73 -20.61 19.05
N THR A 281 -45.53 -20.08 19.37
CA THR A 281 -45.25 -18.61 19.54
C THR A 281 -43.91 -18.34 20.30
N LYS A 282 -42.96 -17.63 19.64
CA LYS A 282 -42.21 -16.38 20.02
C LYS A 282 -41.42 -16.17 21.35
N SER A 283 -40.33 -15.40 21.17
CA SER A 283 -39.66 -14.39 22.06
C SER A 283 -38.35 -14.84 22.77
N LYS A 284 -37.30 -14.02 23.01
CA LYS A 284 -37.17 -12.55 23.09
C LYS A 284 -35.68 -12.10 23.09
N SER A 285 -35.45 -10.86 22.67
CA SER A 285 -34.21 -10.05 22.65
C SER A 285 -33.70 -9.57 24.02
N LYS A 286 -32.44 -9.07 24.09
CA LYS A 286 -32.12 -7.84 24.85
C LYS A 286 -30.81 -7.15 24.45
N SER A 287 -30.89 -5.85 24.14
CA SER A 287 -29.82 -4.86 24.26
C SER A 287 -29.98 -4.08 25.58
N LYS A 288 -28.93 -3.36 26.01
CA LYS A 288 -29.06 -2.24 26.96
C LYS A 288 -27.89 -1.24 26.83
N SER A 289 -28.20 0.03 27.06
CA SER A 289 -27.41 1.25 26.85
C SER A 289 -27.30 2.11 28.13
N ASN A 290 -26.12 2.70 28.41
CA ASN A 290 -25.74 4.04 28.98
C ASN A 290 -26.31 4.57 30.34
N PRO A 291 -25.91 5.76 30.95
CA PRO A 291 -24.85 6.81 30.72
C PRO A 291 -24.18 7.49 32.01
N LYS A 292 -23.42 8.62 31.81
CA LYS A 292 -23.05 9.82 32.68
C LYS A 292 -21.72 9.81 33.50
N SER A 293 -20.99 10.90 33.86
CA SER A 293 -20.82 12.35 33.50
C SER A 293 -19.71 13.02 34.38
N ALA A 294 -19.17 14.20 33.97
CA ALA A 294 -18.48 15.30 34.73
C ALA A 294 -16.97 15.14 35.12
N GLU A 295 -16.10 16.15 35.36
CA GLU A 295 -15.88 17.59 35.02
C GLU A 295 -14.58 18.05 35.78
N SER A 296 -13.88 19.10 35.28
CA SER A 296 -13.02 20.08 36.00
C SER A 296 -11.47 20.03 35.97
N THR A 297 -10.91 21.12 35.39
CA THR A 297 -9.87 22.08 35.87
C THR A 297 -8.44 21.69 36.32
N GLY A 298 -7.46 22.49 35.87
CA GLY A 298 -6.50 23.13 36.79
C GLY A 298 -5.01 23.18 36.39
N SER A 299 -4.48 24.40 36.21
CA SER A 299 -3.08 24.78 36.01
C SER A 299 -2.12 24.43 37.17
N LYS A 300 -0.87 24.08 36.85
CA LYS A 300 0.37 24.80 37.23
C LYS A 300 1.56 24.22 36.47
#